data_AF-A0A495YEY9-F1
#
_entry.id   AF-A0A495YEY9-F1
#
_cell.length_a   1.000
_cell.length_b   1.000
_cell.length_c   1.000
_cell.angle_alpha   90.00
_cell.angle_beta   90.00
_cell.angle_gamma   90.00
#
_symmetry.space_group_name_H-M   'P 1'
#
loop_
_entity.id
_entity.type
_entity.pdbx_description
1 polymer ?
#
loop_
_entity_poly.entity_id
_entity_poly.type
_entity_poly.pdbx_seq_one_letter_code
_entity_poly.pdbx_strand_id
1 'polypeptide(L)'
;MNFKATYTLQKFRLRSSSLETFVIDDDVPVTMILRRPTEEELSHGFEQDVTFCEAYAHIAPNDKTLKVFNDIESGAVRGTPEEYTIGYKDSSGEMVYLPKQLPNYLTDFIARTSQVLSRAVNRLVNLVRWRTDAYGSHRVLATKGIGGLEWSRDTKHWYPAPTGFSVHFEQVHIERTVGAAEKQEISALLQEKADAPLHHEMFREAWHQRLANPRSAIIMGMASLEIAVKYCIGKLVPNAQWLAENVPSPPVILILKEMLPTLPAVCSLPVGAVMLPDQIERKLKNGVSIRNSLAHAGKFTLQIDSLEEILNSVKDILWLVDFLCGQVWAYNYIRKGTREAMEANIASTASLHADNTGGE
;
A
#
# COMPACT_ATOMS: atom_id res chain seq x y z
N MET A 1 -3.72 27.36 9.16
CA MET A 1 -2.62 26.97 10.08
C MET A 1 -1.95 25.76 9.50
N ASN A 2 -0.63 25.60 9.65
CA ASN A 2 0.11 24.50 9.04
C ASN A 2 0.21 23.33 10.02
N PHE A 3 0.05 22.12 9.51
CA PHE A 3 0.16 20.88 10.25
C PHE A 3 1.16 19.96 9.57
N LYS A 4 1.90 19.20 10.37
CA LYS A 4 2.90 18.23 9.92
C LYS A 4 2.74 16.93 10.72
N ALA A 5 2.80 15.78 10.07
CA ALA A 5 2.88 14.49 10.73
C ALA A 5 4.04 13.69 10.12
N THR A 6 4.83 13.04 10.97
CA THR A 6 6.03 12.32 10.56
C THR A 6 5.86 10.82 10.81
N TYR A 7 5.99 10.04 9.75
CA TYR A 7 5.89 8.59 9.78
C TYR A 7 7.21 7.95 9.38
N THR A 8 7.45 6.74 9.85
CA THR A 8 8.62 5.95 9.49
C THR A 8 8.20 4.71 8.70
N LEU A 9 8.87 4.49 7.58
CA LEU A 9 8.74 3.34 6.70
C LEU A 9 10.02 2.52 6.90
N GLN A 10 9.92 1.44 7.67
CA GLN A 10 11.09 0.59 7.93
C GLN A 10 11.50 -0.19 6.68
N LYS A 11 12.80 -0.46 6.58
CA LYS A 11 13.44 -1.23 5.50
C LYS A 11 12.93 -0.82 4.13
N PHE A 12 12.72 0.48 3.92
CA PHE A 12 12.35 1.09 2.66
C PHE A 12 13.43 2.09 2.32
N ARG A 13 14.11 1.88 1.18
CA ARG A 13 15.25 2.69 0.80
C ARG A 13 14.89 3.55 -0.42
N LEU A 14 15.05 4.86 -0.30
CA LEU A 14 15.10 5.76 -1.47
C LEU A 14 16.41 5.58 -2.23
N ARG A 15 16.43 5.72 -3.56
CA ARG A 15 17.60 5.39 -4.41
C ARG A 15 18.66 6.47 -4.32
N SER A 16 18.19 7.69 -4.36
CA SER A 16 18.93 8.92 -4.14
C SER A 16 18.85 9.36 -2.68
N SER A 17 19.74 10.27 -2.31
CA SER A 17 19.62 11.10 -1.11
C SER A 17 18.63 12.26 -1.32
N SER A 18 17.99 12.39 -2.48
CA SER A 18 17.04 13.45 -2.77
C SER A 18 15.75 13.27 -1.99
N LEU A 19 15.18 14.40 -1.59
CA LEU A 19 13.82 14.48 -1.09
C LEU A 19 12.87 14.15 -2.24
N GLU A 20 11.98 13.18 -2.03
CA GLU A 20 10.93 12.86 -3.00
C GLU A 20 9.62 13.46 -2.54
N THR A 21 9.17 14.52 -3.24
CA THR A 21 7.92 15.22 -2.93
C THR A 21 6.77 14.67 -3.78
N PHE A 22 5.63 14.45 -3.12
CA PHE A 22 4.35 14.07 -3.70
C PHE A 22 3.26 15.01 -3.20
N VAL A 23 2.21 15.21 -4.01
CA VAL A 23 1.06 16.02 -3.62
C VAL A 23 -0.20 15.22 -3.89
N ILE A 24 -1.09 15.19 -2.90
CA ILE A 24 -2.47 14.71 -3.06
C ILE A 24 -3.39 15.93 -3.00
N ASP A 25 -4.19 16.09 -4.06
CA ASP A 25 -5.17 17.17 -4.20
C ASP A 25 -6.59 16.60 -4.04
N ASP A 26 -6.92 16.24 -2.80
CA ASP A 26 -8.26 15.85 -2.36
C ASP A 26 -8.97 17.09 -1.74
N ASP A 27 -9.82 16.92 -0.72
CA ASP A 27 -10.54 18.05 -0.10
C ASP A 27 -9.61 19.09 0.55
N VAL A 28 -8.44 18.63 1.02
CA VAL A 28 -7.37 19.46 1.57
C VAL A 28 -6.07 19.01 0.89
N PRO A 29 -5.34 19.90 0.21
CA PRO A 29 -4.06 19.55 -0.38
C PRO A 29 -3.08 19.08 0.70
N VAL A 30 -2.50 17.90 0.52
CA VAL A 30 -1.46 17.36 1.38
C VAL A 30 -0.17 17.18 0.59
N THR A 31 0.89 17.84 1.04
CA THR A 31 2.24 17.63 0.50
C THR A 31 2.95 16.58 1.34
N MET A 32 3.48 15.54 0.71
CA MET A 32 4.24 14.49 1.38
C MET A 32 5.68 14.49 0.89
N ILE A 33 6.62 14.31 1.81
CA ILE A 33 8.04 14.26 1.53
C ILE A 33 8.57 12.93 2.04
N LEU A 34 9.07 12.10 1.12
CA LEU A 34 9.86 10.93 1.46
C LEU A 34 11.33 11.34 1.54
N ARG A 35 11.99 11.01 2.66
CA ARG A 35 13.41 11.32 2.87
C ARG A 35 14.13 10.23 3.64
N ARG A 36 15.45 10.18 3.47
CA ARG A 36 16.32 9.36 4.33
C ARG A 36 16.46 10.00 5.73
N PRO A 37 16.91 9.24 6.74
CA PRO A 37 17.21 9.78 8.05
C PRO A 37 18.35 10.80 7.95
N THR A 38 18.25 11.86 8.74
CA THR A 38 19.31 12.84 8.97
C THR A 38 20.44 12.24 9.82
N GLU A 39 21.63 12.88 9.85
CA GLU A 39 22.75 12.43 10.69
C GLU A 39 22.37 12.37 12.18
N GLU A 40 21.57 13.36 12.64
CA GLU A 40 21.04 13.39 14.00
C GLU A 40 20.11 12.18 14.25
N GLU A 41 19.17 11.88 13.36
CA GLU A 41 18.30 10.71 13.48
C GLU A 41 19.13 9.40 13.46
N LEU A 42 20.15 9.29 12.61
CA LEU A 42 21.06 8.14 12.63
C LEU A 42 21.78 8.00 13.99
N SER A 43 22.22 9.11 14.57
CA SER A 43 22.86 9.10 15.90
C SER A 43 21.93 8.66 17.02
N HIS A 44 20.61 8.84 16.84
CA HIS A 44 19.56 8.37 17.75
C HIS A 44 19.11 6.91 17.46
N GLY A 45 19.88 6.15 16.67
CA GLY A 45 19.66 4.72 16.43
C GLY A 45 18.59 4.42 15.39
N PHE A 46 18.37 5.31 14.42
CA PHE A 46 17.65 4.98 13.20
C PHE A 46 18.59 4.27 12.20
N GLU A 47 18.09 3.23 11.53
CA GLU A 47 18.85 2.50 10.52
C GLU A 47 18.84 3.26 9.18
N GLN A 48 19.89 3.10 8.37
CA GLN A 48 20.02 3.78 7.07
C GLN A 48 18.97 3.36 6.02
N ASP A 49 18.29 2.26 6.25
CA ASP A 49 17.22 1.71 5.41
C ASP A 49 15.82 2.11 5.90
N VAL A 50 15.72 3.01 6.89
CA VAL A 50 14.47 3.68 7.23
C VAL A 50 14.25 4.84 6.27
N THR A 51 13.03 5.01 5.79
CA THR A 51 12.60 6.24 5.11
C THR A 51 11.55 6.94 5.96
N PHE A 52 11.69 8.25 6.13
CA PHE A 52 10.69 9.10 6.75
C PHE A 52 9.70 9.56 5.69
N CYS A 53 8.42 9.58 6.05
CA CYS A 53 7.35 10.22 5.28
C CYS A 53 6.77 11.35 6.12
N GLU A 54 7.03 12.58 5.72
CA GLU A 54 6.49 13.77 6.37
C GLU A 54 5.31 14.29 5.54
N ALA A 55 4.15 14.44 6.16
CA ALA A 55 2.95 14.96 5.52
C ALA A 55 2.58 16.33 6.06
N TYR A 56 2.36 17.28 5.16
CA TYR A 56 2.10 18.68 5.45
C TYR A 56 0.74 19.10 4.89
N ALA A 57 -0.06 19.82 5.66
CA ALA A 57 -1.30 20.40 5.18
C ALA A 57 -1.55 21.78 5.80
N HIS A 58 -2.21 22.66 5.05
CA HIS A 58 -2.75 23.90 5.58
C HIS A 58 -4.24 23.72 5.88
N ILE A 59 -4.61 23.76 7.16
CA ILE A 59 -5.99 23.60 7.62
C ILE A 59 -6.37 24.81 8.48
N ALA A 60 -7.49 25.45 8.15
CA ALA A 60 -8.00 26.60 8.88
C ALA A 60 -8.79 26.12 10.13
N PRO A 61 -8.36 26.46 11.35
CA PRO A 61 -9.19 26.26 12.53
C PRO A 61 -10.37 27.25 12.53
N ASN A 62 -11.49 26.88 13.16
CA ASN A 62 -12.54 27.85 13.48
C ASN A 62 -12.10 28.80 14.61
N ASP A 63 -12.84 29.87 14.85
CA ASP A 63 -12.47 30.91 15.83
C ASP A 63 -12.27 30.36 17.26
N LYS A 64 -13.09 29.38 17.69
CA LYS A 64 -12.97 28.76 19.01
C LYS A 64 -11.67 27.96 19.13
N THR A 65 -11.39 27.13 18.13
CA THR A 65 -10.15 26.34 18.04
C THR A 65 -8.93 27.26 17.93
N LEU A 66 -9.00 28.30 17.09
CA LEU A 66 -7.93 29.27 16.90
C LEU A 66 -7.58 29.99 18.20
N LYS A 67 -8.60 30.36 19.00
CA LYS A 67 -8.39 30.96 20.31
C LYS A 67 -7.53 30.07 21.21
N VAL A 68 -7.82 28.76 21.27
CA VAL A 68 -7.02 27.86 22.12
C VAL A 68 -5.57 27.74 21.63
N PHE A 69 -5.33 27.74 20.31
CA PHE A 69 -3.96 27.80 19.79
C PHE A 69 -3.23 29.09 20.18
N ASN A 70 -3.91 30.25 20.14
CA ASN A 70 -3.35 31.51 20.64
C ASN A 70 -3.05 31.44 22.15
N ASP A 71 -3.94 30.82 22.93
CA ASP A 71 -3.79 30.67 24.38
C ASP A 71 -2.62 29.72 24.72
N ILE A 72 -2.36 28.70 23.88
CA ILE A 72 -1.18 27.83 24.00
C ILE A 72 0.10 28.62 23.69
N GLU A 73 0.16 29.34 22.57
CA GLU A 73 1.33 30.14 22.15
C GLU A 73 1.69 31.23 23.16
N SER A 74 0.68 31.92 23.70
CA SER A 74 0.88 32.96 24.71
C SER A 74 1.24 32.42 26.10
N GLY A 75 1.17 31.10 26.29
CA GLY A 75 1.37 30.47 27.60
C GLY A 75 0.20 30.65 28.57
N ALA A 76 -0.95 31.13 28.12
CA ALA A 76 -2.17 31.23 28.92
C ALA A 76 -2.74 29.84 29.30
N VAL A 77 -2.41 28.80 28.53
CA VAL A 77 -2.77 27.40 28.80
C VAL A 77 -1.52 26.63 29.19
N ARG A 78 -1.14 26.73 30.47
CA ARG A 78 -0.08 25.96 31.16
C ARG A 78 -0.64 25.43 32.49
N GLY A 79 -0.56 24.13 32.76
CA GLY A 79 -0.65 23.46 34.09
C GLY A 79 0.71 23.11 34.78
N THR A 80 0.79 21.98 35.50
CA THR A 80 2.04 21.48 36.16
C THR A 80 2.44 20.05 35.73
N PRO A 81 3.74 19.64 35.77
CA PRO A 81 4.26 18.33 35.32
C PRO A 81 3.37 17.11 35.63
N GLU A 82 2.68 17.12 36.77
CA GLU A 82 1.79 16.08 37.27
C GLU A 82 0.43 16.00 36.52
N GLU A 83 -0.02 17.12 35.96
CA GLU A 83 -1.32 17.34 35.30
C GLU A 83 -1.26 17.23 33.77
N TYR A 84 -0.14 16.79 33.20
CA TYR A 84 0.13 16.93 31.76
C TYR A 84 0.26 15.64 30.96
N THR A 85 -0.04 15.77 29.66
CA THR A 85 0.08 14.70 28.66
C THR A 85 1.39 14.80 27.87
N ILE A 86 1.88 16.03 27.62
CA ILE A 86 3.04 16.30 26.75
C ILE A 86 3.81 17.50 27.33
N GLY A 87 5.14 17.38 27.41
CA GLY A 87 6.06 18.50 27.67
C GLY A 87 6.95 18.74 26.45
N TYR A 88 7.19 19.99 26.08
CA TYR A 88 8.03 20.39 24.96
C TYR A 88 8.76 21.70 25.27
N LYS A 89 9.82 22.00 24.53
CA LYS A 89 10.52 23.28 24.63
C LYS A 89 9.87 24.29 23.69
N ASP A 90 9.50 25.46 24.19
CA ASP A 90 9.01 26.55 23.34
C ASP A 90 10.15 27.26 22.59
N SER A 91 9.81 28.35 21.87
CA SER A 91 10.77 29.14 21.10
C SER A 91 11.87 29.81 21.93
N SER A 92 11.66 29.97 23.24
CA SER A 92 12.67 30.48 24.18
C SER A 92 13.53 29.38 24.81
N GLY A 93 13.21 28.11 24.54
CA GLY A 93 13.87 26.95 25.13
C GLY A 93 13.31 26.53 26.48
N GLU A 94 12.28 27.22 27.00
CA GLU A 94 11.60 26.87 28.24
C GLU A 94 10.71 25.64 28.06
N MET A 95 10.67 24.77 29.07
CA MET A 95 9.76 23.63 29.09
C MET A 95 8.32 24.10 29.33
N VAL A 96 7.48 23.94 28.32
CA VAL A 96 6.04 24.15 28.35
C VAL A 96 5.36 22.81 28.33
N TYR A 97 4.21 22.72 28.97
CA TYR A 97 3.47 21.49 29.06
C TYR A 97 1.97 21.77 28.85
N LEU A 98 1.25 20.81 28.26
CA LEU A 98 -0.16 20.98 27.87
C LEU A 98 -1.11 20.16 28.75
N PRO A 99 -2.18 20.79 29.33
CA PRO A 99 -3.08 20.15 30.29
C PRO A 99 -3.71 18.88 29.72
N LYS A 100 -3.91 17.86 30.56
CA LYS A 100 -4.56 16.60 30.16
C LYS A 100 -5.95 16.79 29.57
N GLN A 101 -6.69 17.78 30.08
CA GLN A 101 -8.04 18.09 29.62
C GLN A 101 -8.01 19.33 28.74
N LEU A 102 -8.31 19.12 27.47
CA LEU A 102 -8.49 20.19 26.49
C LEU A 102 -9.93 20.19 25.97
N PRO A 103 -10.43 21.33 25.48
CA PRO A 103 -11.81 21.38 24.99
C PRO A 103 -12.05 20.40 23.85
N ASN A 104 -13.18 19.68 23.88
CA ASN A 104 -13.50 18.63 22.89
C ASN A 104 -13.41 19.12 21.44
N TYR A 105 -13.83 20.37 21.16
CA TYR A 105 -13.75 20.93 19.81
C TYR A 105 -12.32 21.07 19.27
N LEU A 106 -11.31 21.23 20.15
CA LEU A 106 -9.90 21.21 19.77
C LEU A 106 -9.45 19.77 19.51
N THR A 107 -9.76 18.85 20.43
CA THR A 107 -9.42 17.42 20.29
C THR A 107 -9.99 16.83 19.01
N ASP A 108 -11.26 17.09 18.71
CA ASP A 108 -11.93 16.64 17.48
C ASP A 108 -11.27 17.24 16.23
N PHE A 109 -10.88 18.51 16.30
CA PHE A 109 -10.19 19.17 15.19
C PHE A 109 -8.80 18.57 14.93
N ILE A 110 -8.03 18.28 15.98
CA ILE A 110 -6.72 17.64 15.87
C ILE A 110 -6.88 16.19 15.35
N ALA A 111 -7.87 15.45 15.84
CA ALA A 111 -8.16 14.10 15.37
C ALA A 111 -8.50 14.07 13.87
N ARG A 112 -9.36 14.99 13.40
CA ARG A 112 -9.67 15.13 11.96
C ARG A 112 -8.43 15.50 11.14
N THR A 113 -7.60 16.41 11.64
CA THR A 113 -6.34 16.81 10.98
C THR A 113 -5.41 15.61 10.84
N SER A 114 -5.23 14.84 11.91
CA SER A 114 -4.44 13.60 11.90
C SER A 114 -4.99 12.57 10.90
N GLN A 115 -6.32 12.42 10.83
CA GLN A 115 -6.98 11.54 9.85
C GLN A 115 -6.76 12.00 8.40
N VAL A 116 -6.74 13.30 8.12
CA VAL A 116 -6.41 13.83 6.78
C VAL A 116 -4.98 13.44 6.38
N LEU A 117 -4.00 13.73 7.25
CA LEU A 117 -2.59 13.46 6.97
C LEU A 117 -2.31 11.95 6.87
N SER A 118 -2.81 11.15 7.82
CA SER A 118 -2.62 9.69 7.81
C SER A 118 -3.28 9.00 6.61
N ARG A 119 -4.46 9.45 6.17
CA ARG A 119 -5.08 8.92 4.93
C ARG A 119 -4.21 9.19 3.72
N ALA A 120 -3.71 10.43 3.57
CA ALA A 120 -2.81 10.80 2.48
C ALA A 120 -1.53 9.95 2.48
N VAL A 121 -0.91 9.77 3.65
CA VAL A 121 0.30 8.94 3.79
C VAL A 121 0.02 7.48 3.48
N ASN A 122 -1.05 6.89 4.03
CA ASN A 122 -1.42 5.50 3.72
C ASN A 122 -1.61 5.28 2.23
N ARG A 123 -2.27 6.23 1.56
CA ARG A 123 -2.50 6.19 0.12
C ARG A 123 -1.20 6.21 -0.68
N LEU A 124 -0.32 7.18 -0.41
CA LEU A 124 1.00 7.24 -1.05
C LEU A 124 1.78 5.96 -0.82
N VAL A 125 1.84 5.51 0.44
CA VAL A 125 2.63 4.36 0.82
C VAL A 125 2.09 3.07 0.19
N ASN A 126 0.79 2.88 0.11
CA ASN A 126 0.20 1.73 -0.57
C ASN A 126 0.47 1.76 -2.08
N LEU A 127 0.43 2.94 -2.72
CA LEU A 127 0.82 3.10 -4.12
C LEU A 127 2.30 2.80 -4.35
N VAL A 128 3.19 3.29 -3.48
CA VAL A 128 4.62 2.95 -3.50
C VAL A 128 4.77 1.43 -3.42
N ARG A 129 4.12 0.77 -2.45
CA ARG A 129 4.24 -0.68 -2.26
C ARG A 129 3.72 -1.47 -3.44
N TRP A 130 2.57 -1.07 -3.99
CA TRP A 130 2.00 -1.68 -5.18
C TRP A 130 2.96 -1.49 -6.36
N ARG A 131 3.42 -0.28 -6.60
CA ARG A 131 4.32 -0.02 -7.73
C ARG A 131 5.66 -0.74 -7.59
N THR A 132 6.20 -0.91 -6.39
CA THR A 132 7.54 -1.50 -6.20
C THR A 132 7.53 -2.97 -5.80
N ASP A 133 6.36 -3.63 -5.76
CA ASP A 133 6.22 -5.01 -5.25
C ASP A 133 6.83 -5.18 -3.84
N ALA A 134 6.52 -4.24 -2.96
CA ALA A 134 7.05 -4.21 -1.61
C ALA A 134 6.23 -5.08 -0.65
N TYR A 135 6.93 -5.87 0.17
CA TYR A 135 6.34 -6.75 1.17
C TYR A 135 6.32 -6.11 2.57
N GLY A 136 5.90 -6.87 3.58
CA GLY A 136 5.83 -6.43 4.98
C GLY A 136 4.40 -6.37 5.51
N SER A 137 4.25 -5.90 6.75
CA SER A 137 2.94 -5.82 7.43
C SER A 137 1.89 -5.08 6.58
N HIS A 138 0.63 -5.45 6.75
CA HIS A 138 -0.50 -4.70 6.18
C HIS A 138 -0.64 -3.33 6.85
N ARG A 139 -0.11 -3.14 8.07
CA ARG A 139 -0.01 -1.85 8.75
C ARG A 139 1.34 -1.23 8.45
N VAL A 140 1.34 -0.15 7.68
CA VAL A 140 2.56 0.39 7.08
C VAL A 140 3.17 1.55 7.86
N LEU A 141 2.38 2.15 8.74
CA LEU A 141 2.77 3.35 9.45
C LEU A 141 3.25 2.98 10.85
N ALA A 142 4.53 3.26 11.09
CA ALA A 142 5.08 3.32 12.43
C ALA A 142 5.39 4.78 12.78
N THR A 143 4.91 5.22 13.95
CA THR A 143 5.28 6.52 14.51
C THR A 143 6.36 6.26 15.54
N LYS A 144 7.63 6.55 15.22
CA LYS A 144 8.75 6.39 16.16
C LYS A 144 9.08 7.74 16.80
N GLY A 145 9.00 7.82 18.13
CA GLY A 145 9.50 8.96 18.92
C GLY A 145 8.54 10.15 19.00
N ILE A 146 9.12 11.35 19.18
CA ILE A 146 8.43 12.64 19.42
C ILE A 146 7.67 13.13 18.15
N GLY A 147 7.81 12.45 17.01
CA GLY A 147 7.19 12.78 15.72
C GLY A 147 5.69 12.49 15.64
N GLY A 148 4.91 13.02 16.58
CA GLY A 148 3.46 13.05 16.50
C GLY A 148 2.96 14.07 15.47
N LEU A 149 1.67 14.40 15.54
CA LEU A 149 1.14 15.54 14.81
C LEU A 149 1.75 16.82 15.40
N GLU A 150 2.22 17.73 14.57
CA GLU A 150 2.78 19.03 14.90
C GLU A 150 2.02 20.13 14.17
N TRP A 151 2.10 21.37 14.66
CA TRP A 151 1.46 22.53 14.07
C TRP A 151 2.36 23.75 14.09
N SER A 152 2.14 24.68 13.16
CA SER A 152 2.93 25.88 12.98
C SER A 152 2.15 26.99 12.28
N ARG A 153 2.43 28.26 12.62
CA ARG A 153 1.94 29.42 11.87
C ARG A 153 2.86 29.85 10.75
N ASP A 154 4.17 29.72 10.98
CA ASP A 154 5.22 30.33 10.16
C ASP A 154 6.04 29.30 9.38
N THR A 155 5.76 28.00 9.57
CA THR A 155 6.49 26.84 9.03
C THR A 155 7.96 26.72 9.50
N LYS A 156 8.40 27.61 10.41
CA LYS A 156 9.76 27.64 10.96
C LYS A 156 9.81 26.99 12.33
N HIS A 157 8.84 27.30 13.18
CA HIS A 157 8.73 26.69 14.51
C HIS A 157 7.53 25.75 14.57
N TRP A 158 7.76 24.51 14.99
CA TRP A 158 6.76 23.46 15.05
C TRP A 158 6.48 23.09 16.50
N TYR A 159 5.22 23.19 16.89
CA TYR A 159 4.73 22.81 18.22
C TYR A 159 4.07 21.43 18.14
N PRO A 160 4.26 20.54 19.13
CA PRO A 160 3.51 19.30 19.15
C PRO A 160 2.02 19.58 19.30
N ALA A 161 1.19 18.84 18.56
CA ALA A 161 -0.24 18.91 18.69
C ALA A 161 -0.67 18.24 20.01
N PRO A 162 -1.70 18.76 20.69
CA PRO A 162 -2.16 18.25 21.99
C PRO A 162 -2.77 16.85 22.05
N THR A 163 -2.56 16.00 21.05
CA THR A 163 -3.02 14.59 21.06
C THR A 163 -1.89 13.70 21.56
N GLY A 164 -2.18 12.91 22.60
CA GLY A 164 -1.21 12.02 23.22
C GLY A 164 -0.42 11.19 22.21
N PHE A 165 0.85 10.96 22.54
CA PHE A 165 1.74 10.12 21.73
C PHE A 165 1.15 8.72 21.57
N SER A 166 0.93 8.30 20.32
CA SER A 166 0.76 6.89 19.99
C SER A 166 2.02 6.44 19.28
N VAL A 167 2.84 5.67 19.99
CA VAL A 167 4.02 5.01 19.43
C VAL A 167 3.57 3.62 19.02
N HIS A 168 3.36 3.42 17.71
CA HIS A 168 3.11 2.11 17.14
C HIS A 168 4.32 1.69 16.33
N PHE A 169 4.92 0.56 16.68
CA PHE A 169 6.05 -0.02 15.97
C PHE A 169 5.57 -1.20 15.13
N GLU A 170 5.62 -1.08 13.81
CA GLU A 170 5.54 -2.25 12.94
C GLU A 170 6.55 -2.14 11.80
N GLN A 171 7.14 -3.28 11.45
CA GLN A 171 8.19 -3.36 10.44
C GLN A 171 7.58 -3.58 9.06
N VAL A 172 7.86 -2.67 8.15
CA VAL A 172 7.61 -2.85 6.72
C VAL A 172 8.91 -3.34 6.11
N HIS A 173 8.82 -4.14 5.04
CA HIS A 173 9.99 -4.71 4.37
C HIS A 173 9.93 -4.36 2.88
N ILE A 174 10.60 -3.27 2.50
CA ILE A 174 10.70 -2.82 1.12
C ILE A 174 12.16 -2.87 0.66
N GLU A 175 12.61 -4.05 0.25
CA GLU A 175 13.96 -4.25 -0.31
C GLU A 175 14.17 -3.57 -1.68
N ARG A 176 13.17 -2.83 -2.18
CA ARG A 176 13.19 -2.19 -3.50
C ARG A 176 13.31 -0.68 -3.38
N THR A 177 13.95 -0.11 -4.39
CA THR A 177 14.32 1.30 -4.42
C THR A 177 13.44 2.08 -5.38
N VAL A 178 12.85 3.19 -4.94
CA VAL A 178 12.07 4.08 -5.83
C VAL A 178 13.03 4.94 -6.66
N GLY A 179 13.01 4.76 -7.98
CA GLY A 179 13.73 5.60 -8.94
C GLY A 179 12.82 6.66 -9.58
N ALA A 180 13.36 7.37 -10.57
CA ALA A 180 12.65 8.45 -11.26
C ALA A 180 11.40 7.95 -12.02
N ALA A 181 11.48 6.76 -12.65
CA ALA A 181 10.36 6.16 -13.36
C ALA A 181 9.22 5.81 -12.40
N GLU A 182 9.52 5.10 -11.30
CA GLU A 182 8.53 4.75 -10.29
C GLU A 182 7.88 6.00 -9.69
N LYS A 183 8.66 7.06 -9.41
CA LYS A 183 8.14 8.34 -8.92
C LYS A 183 7.13 8.95 -9.89
N GLN A 184 7.46 8.99 -11.18
CA GLN A 184 6.60 9.56 -12.20
C GLN A 184 5.26 8.80 -12.27
N GLU A 185 5.30 7.47 -12.26
CA GLU A 185 4.10 6.63 -12.31
C GLU A 185 3.26 6.77 -11.04
N ILE A 186 3.88 6.79 -9.85
CA ILE A 186 3.16 7.03 -8.59
C ILE A 186 2.51 8.42 -8.60
N SER A 187 3.21 9.44 -9.10
CA SER A 187 2.67 10.80 -9.20
C SER A 187 1.47 10.87 -10.16
N ALA A 188 1.54 10.17 -11.30
CA ALA A 188 0.42 10.06 -12.24
C ALA A 188 -0.79 9.37 -11.59
N LEU A 189 -0.58 8.27 -10.87
CA LEU A 189 -1.64 7.56 -10.14
C LEU A 189 -2.31 8.46 -9.08
N LEU A 190 -1.54 9.26 -8.35
CA LEU A 190 -2.08 10.24 -7.39
C LEU A 190 -2.91 11.33 -8.07
N GLN A 191 -2.46 11.83 -9.22
CA GLN A 191 -3.18 12.84 -10.02
C GLN A 191 -4.50 12.30 -10.59
N GLU A 192 -4.50 11.05 -11.03
CA GLU A 192 -5.70 10.32 -11.49
C GLU A 192 -6.65 9.94 -10.36
N LYS A 193 -6.30 10.30 -9.12
CA LYS A 193 -6.98 9.90 -7.91
C LYS A 193 -7.15 8.37 -7.80
N ALA A 194 -6.19 7.61 -8.30
CA ALA A 194 -6.16 6.16 -8.13
C ALA A 194 -5.75 5.77 -6.70
N ASP A 195 -6.18 4.58 -6.30
CA ASP A 195 -5.74 3.90 -5.09
C ASP A 195 -5.01 2.60 -5.45
N ALA A 196 -4.20 2.09 -4.53
CA ALA A 196 -3.64 0.76 -4.69
C ALA A 196 -4.80 -0.27 -4.74
N PRO A 197 -4.77 -1.26 -5.64
CA PRO A 197 -5.85 -2.22 -5.73
C PRO A 197 -5.99 -3.07 -4.47
N LEU A 198 -7.22 -3.26 -4.00
CA LEU A 198 -7.54 -4.02 -2.80
C LEU A 198 -6.99 -5.47 -2.83
N HIS A 199 -6.96 -6.10 -4.01
CA HIS A 199 -6.41 -7.45 -4.15
C HIS A 199 -4.94 -7.54 -3.76
N HIS A 200 -4.15 -6.50 -3.98
CA HIS A 200 -2.76 -6.47 -3.52
C HIS A 200 -2.64 -6.24 -2.02
N GLU A 201 -3.50 -5.40 -1.44
CA GLU A 201 -3.54 -5.20 0.02
C GLU A 201 -3.88 -6.50 0.76
N MET A 202 -4.95 -7.17 0.33
CA MET A 202 -5.36 -8.45 0.88
C MET A 202 -4.31 -9.55 0.67
N PHE A 203 -3.66 -9.58 -0.49
CA PHE A 203 -2.58 -10.53 -0.73
C PHE A 203 -1.40 -10.31 0.21
N ARG A 204 -1.02 -9.06 0.48
CA ARG A 204 0.07 -8.74 1.42
C ARG A 204 -0.27 -9.20 2.84
N GLU A 205 -1.52 -9.05 3.25
CA GLU A 205 -1.99 -9.60 4.53
C GLU A 205 -1.91 -11.14 4.56
N ALA A 206 -2.37 -11.80 3.49
CA ALA A 206 -2.26 -13.25 3.34
C ALA A 206 -0.79 -13.72 3.43
N TRP A 207 0.11 -13.05 2.70
CA TRP A 207 1.54 -13.35 2.67
C TRP A 207 2.21 -13.19 4.04
N HIS A 208 1.84 -12.14 4.78
CA HIS A 208 2.34 -11.91 6.13
C HIS A 208 1.88 -13.02 7.09
N GLN A 209 0.64 -13.49 6.95
CA GLN A 209 0.07 -14.52 7.81
C GLN A 209 0.51 -15.96 7.47
N ARG A 210 1.13 -16.21 6.32
CA ARG A 210 1.33 -17.57 5.78
C ARG A 210 2.06 -18.55 6.71
N LEU A 211 3.00 -18.06 7.53
CA LEU A 211 3.76 -18.92 8.45
C LEU A 211 3.05 -19.11 9.79
N ALA A 212 2.47 -18.04 10.35
CA ALA A 212 1.87 -18.07 11.68
C ALA A 212 0.41 -18.56 11.65
N ASN A 213 -0.35 -18.17 10.62
CA ASN A 213 -1.78 -18.42 10.46
C ASN A 213 -2.09 -18.93 9.04
N PRO A 214 -1.60 -20.12 8.64
CA PRO A 214 -1.71 -20.64 7.28
C PRO A 214 -3.16 -20.81 6.79
N ARG A 215 -4.09 -21.09 7.71
CA ARG A 215 -5.54 -21.20 7.43
C ARG A 215 -6.13 -19.87 6.97
N SER A 216 -5.86 -18.80 7.69
CA SER A 216 -6.30 -17.45 7.32
C SER A 216 -5.62 -16.97 6.05
N ALA A 217 -4.32 -17.26 5.91
CA ALA A 217 -3.54 -16.90 4.73
C ALA A 217 -4.11 -17.49 3.43
N ILE A 218 -4.48 -18.79 3.40
CA ILE A 218 -5.05 -19.37 2.18
C ILE A 218 -6.43 -18.78 1.85
N ILE A 219 -7.27 -18.50 2.86
CA ILE A 219 -8.59 -17.90 2.63
C ILE A 219 -8.43 -16.50 2.03
N MET A 220 -7.60 -15.65 2.63
CA MET A 220 -7.37 -14.29 2.13
C MET A 220 -6.66 -14.26 0.78
N GLY A 221 -5.70 -15.16 0.55
CA GLY A 221 -5.01 -15.26 -0.74
C GLY A 221 -5.94 -15.70 -1.88
N MET A 222 -6.87 -16.62 -1.64
CA MET A 222 -7.86 -16.98 -2.66
C MET A 222 -8.91 -15.87 -2.84
N ALA A 223 -9.32 -15.20 -1.76
CA ALA A 223 -10.22 -14.06 -1.84
C ALA A 223 -9.61 -12.88 -2.62
N SER A 224 -8.30 -12.62 -2.46
CA SER A 224 -7.61 -11.57 -3.22
C SER A 224 -7.59 -11.88 -4.73
N LEU A 225 -7.41 -13.14 -5.12
CA LEU A 225 -7.51 -13.58 -6.51
C LEU A 225 -8.90 -13.31 -7.09
N GLU A 226 -9.96 -13.67 -6.35
CA GLU A 226 -11.34 -13.44 -6.76
C GLU A 226 -11.65 -11.94 -6.95
N ILE A 227 -11.18 -11.11 -6.03
CA ILE A 227 -11.33 -9.65 -6.10
C ILE A 227 -10.58 -9.09 -7.30
N ALA A 228 -9.36 -9.55 -7.57
CA ALA A 228 -8.58 -9.09 -8.72
C ALA A 228 -9.28 -9.40 -10.05
N VAL A 229 -9.83 -10.60 -10.18
CA VAL A 229 -10.56 -11.01 -11.38
C VAL A 229 -11.82 -10.16 -11.58
N LYS A 230 -12.60 -9.91 -10.52
CA LYS A 230 -13.76 -9.02 -10.59
C LYS A 230 -13.37 -7.59 -10.95
N TYR A 231 -12.30 -7.08 -10.33
CA TYR A 231 -11.73 -5.77 -10.62
C TYR A 231 -11.36 -5.66 -12.11
N CYS A 232 -10.67 -6.67 -12.65
CA CYS A 232 -10.29 -6.74 -14.05
C CYS A 232 -11.51 -6.67 -14.99
N ILE A 233 -12.54 -7.47 -14.71
CA ILE A 233 -13.78 -7.48 -15.51
C ILE A 233 -14.45 -6.10 -15.48
N GLY A 234 -14.62 -5.51 -14.28
CA GLY A 234 -15.22 -4.19 -14.14
C GLY A 234 -14.41 -3.10 -14.84
N LYS A 235 -13.08 -3.21 -14.85
CA LYS A 235 -12.19 -2.25 -15.50
C LYS A 235 -12.22 -2.36 -17.04
N LEU A 236 -12.20 -3.59 -17.57
CA LEU A 236 -12.17 -3.85 -19.02
C LEU A 236 -13.56 -3.80 -19.66
N VAL A 237 -14.63 -4.10 -18.90
CA VAL A 237 -16.02 -4.08 -19.36
C VAL A 237 -16.90 -3.36 -18.33
N PRO A 238 -16.87 -2.02 -18.26
CA PRO A 238 -17.61 -1.25 -17.25
C PRO A 238 -19.11 -1.54 -17.22
N ASN A 239 -19.72 -1.81 -18.38
CA ASN A 239 -21.15 -2.15 -18.47
C ASN A 239 -21.51 -3.49 -17.79
N ALA A 240 -20.53 -4.35 -17.54
CA ALA A 240 -20.69 -5.64 -16.85
C ALA A 240 -20.22 -5.60 -15.39
N GLN A 241 -19.74 -4.45 -14.89
CA GLN A 241 -19.23 -4.31 -13.52
C GLN A 241 -20.26 -4.75 -12.47
N TRP A 242 -21.51 -4.30 -12.62
CA TRP A 242 -22.59 -4.65 -11.70
C TRP A 242 -22.79 -6.17 -11.59
N LEU A 243 -22.60 -6.91 -12.69
CA LEU A 243 -22.75 -8.37 -12.73
C LEU A 243 -21.59 -9.04 -11.97
N ALA A 244 -20.36 -8.56 -12.17
CA ALA A 244 -19.19 -9.08 -11.47
C ALA A 244 -19.24 -8.82 -9.96
N GLU A 245 -19.81 -7.69 -9.54
CA GLU A 245 -19.90 -7.29 -8.13
C GLU A 245 -21.05 -7.96 -7.38
N ASN A 246 -22.23 -8.11 -8.01
CA ASN A 246 -23.45 -8.48 -7.30
C ASN A 246 -23.90 -9.94 -7.52
N VAL A 247 -23.35 -10.65 -8.51
CA VAL A 247 -23.67 -12.06 -8.76
C VAL A 247 -22.58 -12.95 -8.15
N PRO A 248 -22.95 -14.12 -7.57
CA PRO A 248 -21.97 -15.14 -7.22
C PRO A 248 -21.06 -15.43 -8.40
N SER A 249 -19.77 -15.19 -8.25
CA SER A 249 -18.85 -15.32 -9.36
C SER A 249 -18.71 -16.79 -9.77
N PRO A 250 -18.69 -17.08 -11.09
CA PRO A 250 -18.28 -18.38 -11.57
C PRO A 250 -16.93 -18.81 -10.96
N PRO A 251 -16.60 -20.12 -10.97
CA PRO A 251 -15.33 -20.61 -10.44
C PRO A 251 -14.16 -19.79 -11.01
N VAL A 252 -13.33 -19.20 -10.13
CA VAL A 252 -12.30 -18.23 -10.53
C VAL A 252 -11.35 -18.78 -11.60
N ILE A 253 -11.06 -20.07 -11.58
CA ILE A 253 -10.23 -20.76 -12.58
C ILE A 253 -10.87 -20.73 -13.97
N LEU A 254 -12.20 -20.92 -14.04
CA LEU A 254 -12.95 -20.87 -15.29
C LEU A 254 -12.89 -19.47 -15.89
N ILE A 255 -13.05 -18.45 -15.04
CA ILE A 255 -12.95 -17.06 -15.47
C ILE A 255 -11.56 -16.76 -16.04
N LEU A 256 -10.50 -17.15 -15.34
CA LEU A 256 -9.12 -16.93 -15.77
C LEU A 256 -8.81 -17.61 -17.12
N LYS A 257 -9.38 -18.81 -17.34
CA LYS A 257 -9.08 -19.64 -18.50
C LYS A 257 -9.91 -19.31 -19.73
N GLU A 258 -11.20 -19.05 -19.55
CA GLU A 258 -12.16 -18.97 -20.66
C GLU A 258 -12.65 -17.55 -20.89
N MET A 259 -12.86 -16.76 -19.83
CA MET A 259 -13.46 -15.43 -19.97
C MET A 259 -12.41 -14.34 -20.14
N LEU A 260 -11.42 -14.24 -19.24
CA LEU A 260 -10.41 -13.17 -19.32
C LEU A 260 -9.70 -13.07 -20.67
N PRO A 261 -9.33 -14.17 -21.36
CA PRO A 261 -8.71 -14.09 -22.68
C PRO A 261 -9.59 -13.45 -23.77
N THR A 262 -10.91 -13.40 -23.56
CA THR A 262 -11.87 -12.81 -24.51
C THR A 262 -12.16 -11.34 -24.24
N LEU A 263 -11.69 -10.80 -23.12
CA LEU A 263 -11.94 -9.41 -22.75
C LEU A 263 -11.03 -8.45 -23.53
N PRO A 264 -11.47 -7.20 -23.78
CA PRO A 264 -10.67 -6.20 -24.48
C PRO A 264 -9.57 -5.64 -23.55
N ALA A 265 -8.51 -6.41 -23.32
CA ALA A 265 -7.39 -6.01 -22.47
C ALA A 265 -6.68 -4.74 -22.99
N VAL A 266 -6.28 -3.85 -22.08
CA VAL A 266 -5.54 -2.62 -22.39
C VAL A 266 -4.11 -2.94 -22.82
N CYS A 267 -3.46 -3.87 -22.13
CA CYS A 267 -2.20 -4.45 -22.58
C CYS A 267 -2.41 -5.87 -23.08
N SER A 268 -1.88 -6.17 -24.27
CA SER A 268 -1.92 -7.50 -24.84
C SER A 268 -0.71 -8.32 -24.41
N LEU A 269 -0.95 -9.60 -24.13
CA LEU A 269 0.12 -10.57 -24.01
C LEU A 269 0.82 -10.78 -25.37
N PRO A 270 2.06 -11.29 -25.38
CA PRO A 270 2.70 -11.72 -26.62
C PRO A 270 1.82 -12.68 -27.42
N VAL A 271 1.83 -12.57 -28.75
CA VAL A 271 1.00 -13.41 -29.63
C VAL A 271 1.31 -14.88 -29.39
N GLY A 272 0.28 -15.68 -29.09
CA GLY A 272 0.42 -17.12 -28.79
C GLY A 272 0.74 -17.45 -27.33
N ALA A 273 0.91 -16.44 -26.47
CA ALA A 273 1.06 -16.67 -25.03
C ALA A 273 -0.27 -17.17 -24.43
N VAL A 274 -0.16 -18.07 -23.45
CA VAL A 274 -1.30 -18.56 -22.68
C VAL A 274 -1.43 -17.80 -21.37
N MET A 275 -2.63 -17.32 -21.07
CA MET A 275 -2.90 -16.54 -19.86
C MET A 275 -2.70 -17.34 -18.57
N LEU A 276 -3.08 -18.62 -18.58
CA LEU A 276 -3.01 -19.50 -17.42
C LEU A 276 -2.27 -20.81 -17.78
N PRO A 277 -0.94 -20.87 -17.56
CA PRO A 277 -0.17 -22.10 -17.78
C PRO A 277 -0.61 -23.23 -16.84
N ASP A 278 -0.52 -24.48 -17.30
CA ASP A 278 -0.99 -25.67 -16.57
C ASP A 278 -0.44 -25.79 -15.14
N GLN A 279 0.83 -25.42 -14.94
CA GLN A 279 1.46 -25.40 -13.62
C GLN A 279 0.71 -24.47 -12.66
N ILE A 280 0.37 -23.26 -13.12
CA ILE A 280 -0.34 -22.26 -12.32
C ILE A 280 -1.78 -22.71 -12.11
N GLU A 281 -2.45 -23.19 -13.17
CA GLU A 281 -3.81 -23.73 -13.09
C GLU A 281 -3.92 -24.81 -11.99
N ARG A 282 -2.99 -25.76 -11.97
CA ARG A 282 -2.97 -26.84 -10.98
C ARG A 282 -2.82 -26.32 -9.54
N LYS A 283 -1.89 -25.40 -9.31
CA LYS A 283 -1.66 -24.79 -7.98
C LYS A 283 -2.89 -24.01 -7.50
N LEU A 284 -3.53 -23.25 -8.39
CA LEU A 284 -4.74 -22.51 -8.04
C LEU A 284 -5.94 -23.43 -7.80
N LYS A 285 -6.12 -24.49 -8.58
CA LYS A 285 -7.13 -25.54 -8.33
C LYS A 285 -6.95 -26.18 -6.95
N ASN A 286 -5.70 -26.48 -6.59
CA ASN A 286 -5.37 -26.99 -5.25
C ASN A 286 -5.74 -25.96 -4.16
N GLY A 287 -5.38 -24.68 -4.35
CA GLY A 287 -5.77 -23.60 -3.44
C GLY A 287 -7.28 -23.46 -3.23
N VAL A 288 -8.08 -23.53 -4.31
CA VAL A 288 -9.56 -23.55 -4.24
C VAL A 288 -10.07 -24.74 -3.43
N SER A 289 -9.51 -25.93 -3.68
CA SER A 289 -9.88 -27.16 -2.96
C SER A 289 -9.62 -27.05 -1.46
N ILE A 290 -8.44 -26.54 -1.07
CA ILE A 290 -8.06 -26.32 0.32
C ILE A 290 -8.98 -25.29 0.97
N ARG A 291 -9.24 -24.15 0.30
CA ARG A 291 -10.14 -23.10 0.80
C ARG A 291 -11.55 -23.64 1.04
N ASN A 292 -12.10 -24.39 0.09
CA ASN A 292 -13.45 -24.98 0.20
C ASN A 292 -13.52 -26.01 1.33
N SER A 293 -12.52 -26.89 1.42
CA SER A 293 -12.45 -27.89 2.50
C SER A 293 -12.35 -27.24 3.87
N LEU A 294 -11.58 -26.16 3.99
CA LEU A 294 -11.45 -25.41 5.23
C LEU A 294 -12.75 -24.67 5.59
N ALA A 295 -13.36 -23.97 4.64
CA ALA A 295 -14.57 -23.18 4.87
C ALA A 295 -15.80 -24.03 5.18
N HIS A 296 -15.95 -25.19 4.52
CA HIS A 296 -17.15 -26.03 4.66
C HIS A 296 -16.99 -27.19 5.63
N ALA A 297 -15.79 -27.76 5.74
CA ALA A 297 -15.55 -28.96 6.56
C ALA A 297 -14.58 -28.72 7.73
N GLY A 298 -14.02 -27.51 7.88
CA GLY A 298 -13.02 -27.20 8.90
C GLY A 298 -11.70 -27.97 8.73
N LYS A 299 -11.50 -28.63 7.59
CA LYS A 299 -10.33 -29.48 7.31
C LYS A 299 -9.24 -28.67 6.63
N PHE A 300 -8.04 -28.72 7.18
CA PHE A 300 -6.86 -28.09 6.59
C PHE A 300 -5.74 -29.13 6.44
N THR A 301 -5.45 -29.49 5.18
CA THR A 301 -4.35 -30.38 4.86
C THR A 301 -3.63 -29.86 3.62
N LEU A 302 -2.33 -29.64 3.71
CA LEU A 302 -1.47 -29.30 2.57
C LEU A 302 -0.92 -30.61 2.01
N GLN A 303 -1.43 -31.09 0.88
CA GLN A 303 -1.13 -32.44 0.40
C GLN A 303 -0.14 -32.53 -0.77
N ILE A 304 0.10 -31.45 -1.54
CA ILE A 304 0.88 -31.54 -2.79
C ILE A 304 1.75 -30.30 -3.03
N ASP A 305 1.20 -29.10 -2.88
CA ASP A 305 1.94 -27.84 -3.00
C ASP A 305 2.15 -27.20 -1.62
N SER A 306 3.26 -26.48 -1.45
CA SER A 306 3.41 -25.61 -0.27
C SER A 306 2.43 -24.44 -0.38
N LEU A 307 1.95 -23.95 0.78
CA LEU A 307 1.11 -22.75 0.82
C LEU A 307 1.78 -21.56 0.11
N GLU A 308 3.10 -21.42 0.25
CA GLU A 308 3.86 -20.36 -0.41
C GLU A 308 3.80 -20.47 -1.94
N GLU A 309 3.86 -21.68 -2.51
CA GLU A 309 3.74 -21.87 -3.95
C GLU A 309 2.36 -21.55 -4.50
N ILE A 310 1.31 -21.85 -3.74
CA ILE A 310 -0.06 -21.43 -4.08
C ILE A 310 -0.15 -19.91 -4.05
N LEU A 311 0.31 -19.27 -2.96
CA LEU A 311 0.27 -17.81 -2.82
C LEU A 311 1.13 -17.11 -3.88
N ASN A 312 2.31 -17.61 -4.21
CA ASN A 312 3.12 -17.06 -5.30
C ASN A 312 2.41 -17.18 -6.66
N SER A 313 1.64 -18.25 -6.87
CA SER A 313 0.84 -18.42 -8.09
C SER A 313 -0.33 -17.44 -8.13
N VAL A 314 -0.98 -17.17 -6.99
CA VAL A 314 -1.94 -16.07 -6.86
C VAL A 314 -1.28 -14.74 -7.24
N LYS A 315 -0.12 -14.44 -6.66
CA LYS A 315 0.61 -13.20 -6.88
C LYS A 315 0.91 -12.95 -8.36
N ASP A 316 1.37 -13.96 -9.08
CA ASP A 316 1.63 -13.86 -10.52
C ASP A 316 0.36 -13.45 -11.28
N ILE A 317 -0.79 -14.01 -10.92
CA ILE A 317 -2.07 -13.65 -11.54
C ILE A 317 -2.52 -12.24 -11.15
N LEU A 318 -2.25 -11.77 -9.92
CA LEU A 318 -2.55 -10.38 -9.53
C LEU A 318 -1.78 -9.40 -10.41
N TRP A 319 -0.50 -9.66 -10.66
CA TRP A 319 0.31 -8.83 -11.56
C TRP A 319 -0.13 -8.92 -13.02
N LEU A 320 -0.54 -10.11 -13.46
CA LEU A 320 -1.13 -10.28 -14.78
C LEU A 320 -2.42 -9.46 -14.95
N VAL A 321 -3.29 -9.44 -13.95
CA VAL A 321 -4.50 -8.62 -13.95
C VAL A 321 -4.17 -7.13 -14.09
N ASP A 322 -3.22 -6.62 -13.31
CA ASP A 322 -2.83 -5.21 -13.40
C ASP A 322 -2.25 -4.86 -14.77
N PHE A 323 -1.44 -5.76 -15.34
CA PHE A 323 -0.91 -5.63 -16.70
C PHE A 323 -2.05 -5.53 -17.71
N LEU A 324 -2.99 -6.47 -17.70
CA LEU A 324 -4.15 -6.45 -18.61
C LEU A 324 -4.99 -5.17 -18.47
N CYS A 325 -5.02 -4.57 -17.27
CA CYS A 325 -5.70 -3.31 -16.97
C CYS A 325 -4.90 -2.04 -17.35
N GLY A 326 -3.71 -2.16 -17.94
CA GLY A 326 -2.93 -1.03 -18.46
C GLY A 326 -1.65 -0.71 -17.69
N GLN A 327 -1.35 -1.41 -16.60
CA GLN A 327 -0.13 -1.19 -15.82
C GLN A 327 1.03 -1.98 -16.43
N VAL A 328 1.65 -1.45 -17.48
CA VAL A 328 2.72 -2.13 -18.25
C VAL A 328 3.84 -2.67 -17.35
N TRP A 329 4.23 -1.91 -16.32
CA TRP A 329 5.27 -2.28 -15.37
C TRP A 329 4.94 -3.55 -14.57
N ALA A 330 3.67 -3.92 -14.41
CA ALA A 330 3.23 -5.07 -13.64
C ALA A 330 3.74 -6.40 -14.21
N TYR A 331 3.92 -6.48 -15.54
CA TYR A 331 4.46 -7.67 -16.20
C TYR A 331 5.84 -8.07 -15.65
N ASN A 332 6.65 -7.09 -15.25
CA ASN A 332 8.00 -7.33 -14.71
C ASN A 332 7.99 -7.98 -13.32
N TYR A 333 6.84 -7.97 -12.62
CA TYR A 333 6.66 -8.60 -11.32
C TYR A 333 6.13 -10.03 -11.38
N ILE A 334 5.70 -10.48 -12.56
CA ILE A 334 5.38 -11.90 -12.81
C ILE A 334 6.68 -12.70 -12.79
N ARG A 335 6.72 -13.78 -11.99
CA ARG A 335 7.91 -14.64 -11.88
C ARG A 335 8.39 -15.08 -13.26
N LYS A 336 9.71 -15.10 -13.46
CA LYS A 336 10.35 -15.47 -14.74
C LYS A 336 9.83 -16.82 -15.27
N GLY A 337 9.81 -17.85 -14.43
CA GLY A 337 9.32 -19.17 -14.86
C GLY A 337 7.83 -19.19 -15.23
N THR A 338 7.02 -18.30 -14.64
CA THR A 338 5.61 -18.15 -15.05
C THR A 338 5.51 -17.48 -16.41
N ARG A 339 6.26 -16.40 -16.66
CA ARG A 339 6.31 -15.74 -17.98
C ARG A 339 6.80 -16.69 -19.08
N GLU A 340 7.88 -17.42 -18.81
CA GLU A 340 8.39 -18.43 -19.73
C GLU A 340 7.34 -19.51 -20.03
N ALA A 341 6.60 -19.98 -19.03
CA ALA A 341 5.53 -20.95 -19.24
C ALA A 341 4.33 -20.39 -20.03
N MET A 342 4.03 -19.10 -19.88
CA MET A 342 3.02 -18.43 -20.70
C MET A 342 3.46 -18.35 -22.16
N GLU A 343 4.73 -18.04 -22.40
CA GLU A 343 5.32 -17.83 -23.73
C GLU A 343 5.79 -19.14 -24.41
N ALA A 344 5.92 -20.25 -23.67
CA ALA A 344 6.47 -21.52 -24.19
C ALA A 344 5.70 -22.08 -25.40
N ASN A 345 4.40 -21.81 -25.50
CA ASN A 345 3.59 -22.24 -26.65
C ASN A 345 3.94 -21.49 -27.95
N ILE A 346 4.54 -20.30 -27.86
CA ILE A 346 5.00 -19.49 -28.99
C ILE A 346 6.21 -20.17 -29.66
N ALA A 347 7.13 -20.71 -28.86
CA ALA A 347 8.32 -21.40 -29.36
C ALA A 347 7.98 -22.71 -30.08
N SER A 348 6.94 -23.42 -29.62
CA SER A 348 6.45 -24.65 -30.22
C SER A 348 5.73 -24.41 -31.57
N THR A 349 4.92 -23.35 -31.68
CA THR A 349 4.29 -22.98 -32.97
C THR A 349 5.25 -22.37 -33.97
N ALA A 350 6.28 -21.64 -33.52
CA ALA A 350 7.32 -21.10 -34.39
C ALA A 350 8.22 -22.19 -35.00
N SER A 351 8.56 -23.26 -34.25
CA SER A 351 9.35 -24.37 -34.79
C SER A 351 8.57 -25.21 -35.81
N LEU A 352 7.25 -25.39 -35.60
CA LEU A 352 6.39 -26.10 -36.54
C LEU A 352 6.21 -25.37 -37.89
N HIS A 353 6.32 -24.05 -37.93
CA HIS A 353 6.27 -23.29 -39.18
C HIS A 353 7.61 -23.24 -39.92
N ALA A 354 8.75 -23.29 -39.22
CA ALA A 354 10.06 -23.32 -39.86
C ALA A 354 10.34 -24.64 -40.58
N ASP A 355 9.85 -25.78 -40.04
CA ASP A 355 10.01 -27.10 -40.67
C ASP A 355 9.11 -27.32 -41.90
N ASN A 356 8.08 -26.48 -42.10
CA ASN A 356 7.15 -26.58 -43.24
C ASN A 356 7.52 -25.70 -44.44
N THR A 357 8.58 -24.89 -44.34
CA THR A 357 9.06 -24.02 -45.44
C THR A 357 10.37 -24.50 -46.07
N GLY A 358 10.89 -25.66 -45.65
CA GLY A 358 12.16 -26.24 -46.14
C GLY A 358 12.01 -27.34 -47.19
N GLY A 359 10.83 -27.51 -47.77
CA GLY A 359 10.53 -28.61 -48.70
C GLY A 359 9.68 -28.18 -49.89
N GLU A 360 10.18 -27.25 -50.71
CA GLU A 360 9.85 -27.14 -52.14
C GLU A 360 11.10 -26.82 -52.96
#